data_AF-A0A1V5H015-F1
#
_entry.id   AF-A0A1V5H015-F1
#
_cell.length_a   1.000
_cell.length_b   1.000
_cell.length_c   1.000
_cell.angle_alpha   90.00
_cell.angle_beta   90.00
_cell.angle_gamma   90.00
#
_symmetry.space_group_name_H-M   'P 1'
#
loop_
_entity.id
_entity.type
_entity.pdbx_description
1 polymer ?
#
loop_
_entity_poly.entity_id
_entity_poly.type
_entity_poly.pdbx_seq_one_letter_code
_entity_poly.pdbx_strand_id
1 'polypeptide(L)' 'MDVAHVASAVVYMASLPLDANVQFMTVMATKMPFIGRG' A
#
# COMPACT_ATOMS: atom_id res chain seq x y z
N MET A 1 3.95 -11.64 -3.13
CA MET A 1 3.56 -10.25 -3.39
C MET A 1 4.43 -9.72 -4.51
N ASP A 2 3.83 -9.16 -5.54
CA ASP A 2 4.55 -8.63 -6.70
C ASP A 2 4.99 -7.17 -6.47
N VAL A 3 6.18 -6.82 -6.93
CA VAL A 3 6.73 -5.45 -6.92
C VAL A 3 5.86 -4.50 -7.73
N ALA A 4 5.16 -5.00 -8.76
CA ALA A 4 4.23 -4.21 -9.56
C ALA A 4 3.13 -3.57 -8.69
N HIS A 5 2.65 -4.26 -7.66
CA HIS A 5 1.63 -3.72 -6.76
C HIS A 5 2.16 -2.58 -5.89
N VAL A 6 3.43 -2.65 -5.45
CA VAL A 6 4.06 -1.56 -4.69
C VAL A 6 4.27 -0.35 -5.60
N ALA A 7 4.71 -0.56 -6.85
CA ALA A 7 4.88 0.51 -7.82
C ALA A 7 3.55 1.24 -8.09
N SER A 8 2.45 0.50 -8.32
CA SER A 8 1.12 1.08 -8.50
C SER A 8 0.65 1.87 -7.29
N ALA A 9 0.94 1.40 -6.07
CA ALA A 9 0.60 2.12 -4.84
C ALA A 9 1.36 3.45 -4.72
N VAL A 10 2.66 3.45 -5.05
CA VAL A 10 3.47 4.68 -5.04
C VAL A 10 2.98 5.68 -6.11
N VAL A 11 2.68 5.20 -7.32
CA VAL A 11 2.12 6.04 -8.40
C VAL A 11 0.78 6.65 -7.98
N TYR A 12 -0.08 5.87 -7.33
CA TYR A 12 -1.34 6.38 -6.79
C TYR A 12 -1.09 7.50 -5.76
N MET A 13 -0.21 7.30 -4.79
CA MET A 13 0.12 8.32 -3.78
C MET A 13 0.65 9.60 -4.43
N ALA A 14 1.50 9.49 -5.45
CA ALA A 14 2.06 10.62 -6.18
C ALA A 14 1.04 11.33 -7.10
N SER A 15 -0.06 10.67 -7.46
CA SER A 15 -1.10 11.24 -8.33
C SER A 15 -2.11 12.13 -7.60
N LEU A 16 -2.06 12.15 -6.27
CA LEU A 16 -2.99 12.93 -5.46
C LEU A 16 -2.72 14.44 -5.57
N PRO A 17 -3.78 15.27 -5.49
CA PRO A 17 -3.60 16.72 -5.38
C PRO A 17 -2.90 17.07 -4.05
N LEU A 18 -2.24 18.23 -3.99
CA LEU A 18 -1.36 18.61 -2.86
C LEU A 18 -2.08 18.78 -1.51
N ASP A 19 -3.40 18.90 -1.52
CA ASP A 19 -4.26 18.94 -0.34
C ASP A 19 -4.67 17.54 0.17
N ALA A 20 -4.42 16.49 -0.61
CA ALA A 20 -4.69 15.11 -0.27
C ALA A 20 -3.39 14.33 -0.05
N ASN A 21 -3.30 13.64 1.09
CA ASN A 21 -2.10 12.89 1.47
C ASN A 21 -2.48 11.50 1.99
N VAL A 22 -1.76 10.48 1.53
CA VAL A 22 -1.75 9.16 2.15
C VAL A 22 -0.56 9.13 3.11
N GLN A 23 -0.80 9.45 4.37
CA GLN A 23 0.27 9.55 5.35
C GLN A 23 0.92 8.20 5.66
N PHE A 24 0.12 7.12 5.68
CA PHE A 24 0.60 5.76 5.85
C PHE A 24 -0.24 4.80 5.02
N MET A 25 0.42 3.85 4.37
CA MET A 25 -0.21 2.75 3.65
C MET A 25 0.58 1.47 3.89
N THR A 26 -0.10 0.40 4.28
CA THR A 26 0.49 -0.93 4.39
C THR A 26 -0.07 -1.82 3.30
N VAL A 27 0.79 -2.30 2.40
CA VAL A 27 0.41 -3.24 1.35
C VAL A 27 0.91 -4.62 1.74
N MET A 28 0.03 -5.62 1.71
CA MET A 28 0.34 -6.98 2.19
C MET A 28 0.00 -8.04 1.16
N ALA A 29 0.70 -9.17 1.22
CA ALA A 29 0.27 -10.37 0.51
C ALA A 29 -1.00 -10.92 1.17
N THR A 30 -2.01 -11.28 0.38
CA THR A 30 -3.35 -11.70 0.86
C THR A 30 -3.32 -12.82 1.90
N LYS A 31 -2.32 -13.71 1.85
CA LYS A 31 -2.19 -14.87 2.75
C LYS A 31 -1.09 -14.70 3.81
N MET A 32 -0.59 -13.48 4.02
CA MET A 32 0.46 -13.23 5.01
C MET A 32 -0.13 -13.38 6.42
N PRO A 33 0.44 -14.25 7.29
CA PRO A 33 -0.05 -14.47 8.65
C PRO A 33 0.45 -13.37 9.61
N PHE A 34 0.22 -12.11 9.24
CA PHE A 34 0.66 -10.95 10.02
C PHE A 34 -0.50 -10.30 10.80
N ILE A 35 -1.71 -10.36 10.26
CA ILE A 35 -2.91 -9.86 10.92
C ILE A 35 -3.77 -11.05 11.34
N GLY A 36 -3.74 -11.38 12.63
CA GLY A 36 -4.46 -12.48 13.28
C GLY A 36 -4.12 -12.55 14.76
N ARG A 37 -4.89 -13.32 15.55
CA ARG A 37 -4.43 -13.83 16.85
C ARG A 37 -3.84 -15.21 16.56
N GLY A 38 -2.62 -15.45 17.06
CA GLY A 38 -1.83 -16.66 16.78
C GLY A 38 -2.65 -17.95 16.85
#